data_AF-A0A358UW37-F1
#
_entry.id   AF-A0A358UW37-F1
#
_cell.length_a   1.000
_cell.length_b   1.000
_cell.length_c   1.000
_cell.angle_alpha   90.00
_cell.angle_beta   90.00
_cell.angle_gamma   90.00
#
_symmetry.space_group_name_H-M   'P 1'
#
loop_
_entity.id
_entity.type
_entity.pdbx_description
1 polymer ?
#
loop_
_entity_poly.entity_id
_entity_poly.type
_entity_poly.pdbx_seq_one_letter_code
_entity_poly.pdbx_strand_id
1 'polypeptide(L)'
;DTSSNGKLEYVFLGKTKPLSLKKAFEKAASALRLSSSEQHRISSLPEKEIEEKYPEVASIAKGIFGLPQKPEPDLAIAVRAPGLFSKIPVRRAENAVFTMWSEEECRACGAEILPIEKVPELIHVSKSLNAFIRGLEAQRKRKFDLAKKSFKESIELDPDFMNARYNLALCNFYSGNYENVISLLEGIIEREPYFERMPHLYSYLGWCNFHLGKYEESISLFQRSLDEKEISGSLLGKGLCLEQLGRIEEARTVLLRMVEIAPDDSKIEEAHNALERIAKL
;
A
#
# COMPACT_ATOMS: atom_id res chain seq x y z
N ASP A 1 -9.30 -19.02 -23.35
CA ASP A 1 -9.65 -19.76 -22.13
C ASP A 1 -8.46 -19.80 -21.18
N THR A 2 -8.53 -18.99 -20.13
CA THR A 2 -8.06 -19.31 -18.77
C THR A 2 -8.49 -18.14 -17.89
N SER A 3 -9.77 -18.19 -17.52
CA SER A 3 -10.33 -17.52 -16.36
C SER A 3 -9.61 -18.01 -15.09
N SER A 4 -8.39 -17.52 -14.86
CA SER A 4 -7.87 -17.41 -13.49
C SER A 4 -8.63 -16.27 -12.81
N ASN A 5 -9.91 -16.54 -12.53
CA ASN A 5 -10.70 -15.83 -11.52
C ASN A 5 -9.76 -15.58 -10.34
N GLY A 6 -9.64 -14.34 -9.86
CA GLY A 6 -8.71 -13.84 -8.84
C GLY A 6 -8.76 -14.56 -7.48
N LYS A 7 -8.62 -15.88 -7.51
CA LYS A 7 -8.38 -16.78 -6.40
C LYS A 7 -6.90 -16.65 -6.10
N LEU A 8 -6.65 -16.26 -4.87
CA LEU A 8 -5.32 -16.22 -4.32
C LEU A 8 -4.77 -17.64 -4.23
N GLU A 9 -3.64 -17.88 -4.88
CA GLU A 9 -2.85 -19.10 -4.68
C GLU A 9 -1.88 -18.84 -3.53
N TYR A 10 -1.85 -19.76 -2.58
CA TYR A 10 -1.04 -19.65 -1.37
C TYR A 10 0.20 -20.53 -1.51
N VAL A 11 1.36 -19.90 -1.41
CA VAL A 11 2.66 -20.55 -1.55
C VAL A 11 3.31 -20.63 -0.20
N PHE A 12 3.74 -21.82 0.19
CA PHE A 12 4.28 -22.10 1.50
C PHE A 12 5.79 -22.23 1.40
N LEU A 13 6.50 -21.34 2.09
CA LEU A 13 7.93 -21.56 2.33
C LEU A 13 8.06 -22.48 3.54
N GLY A 14 8.56 -23.68 3.31
CA GLY A 14 9.15 -24.47 4.40
C GLY A 14 10.34 -23.73 5.02
N LYS A 15 11.03 -24.35 5.99
CA LYS A 15 12.23 -23.76 6.62
C LYS A 15 13.29 -23.41 5.57
N THR A 16 13.38 -22.15 5.15
CA THR A 16 14.38 -21.68 4.20
C THR A 16 15.68 -21.34 4.92
N LYS A 17 16.82 -21.82 4.41
CA LYS A 17 18.14 -21.37 4.87
C LYS A 17 18.46 -19.99 4.27
N PRO A 18 19.19 -19.12 4.99
CA PRO A 18 19.72 -17.86 4.47
C PRO A 18 20.33 -18.01 3.08
N LEU A 19 19.80 -17.27 2.10
CA LEU A 19 20.36 -17.17 0.76
C LEU A 19 21.33 -15.98 0.68
N SER A 20 22.54 -16.21 0.17
CA SER A 20 23.37 -15.09 -0.27
C SER A 20 22.76 -14.47 -1.53
N LEU A 21 23.00 -13.18 -1.77
CA LEU A 21 22.51 -12.48 -2.95
C LEU A 21 22.97 -13.16 -4.26
N LYS A 22 24.23 -13.63 -4.29
CA LYS A 22 24.75 -14.45 -5.39
C LYS A 22 23.92 -15.71 -5.65
N LYS A 23 23.56 -16.45 -4.59
CA LYS A 23 22.73 -17.66 -4.71
C LYS A 23 21.28 -17.33 -5.09
N ALA A 24 20.81 -16.14 -4.76
CA ALA A 24 19.52 -15.63 -5.22
C ALA A 24 19.50 -15.40 -6.74
N PHE A 25 20.56 -14.81 -7.32
CA PHE A 25 20.69 -14.65 -8.77
C PHE A 25 20.70 -16.00 -9.51
N GLU A 26 21.44 -16.99 -9.00
CA GLU A 26 21.48 -18.34 -9.58
C GLU A 26 20.09 -18.99 -9.58
N LYS A 27 19.38 -18.90 -8.46
CA LYS A 27 18.00 -19.41 -8.33
C LYS A 27 17.01 -18.68 -9.25
N ALA A 28 17.16 -17.36 -9.39
CA ALA A 28 16.33 -16.55 -10.28
C ALA A 28 16.56 -16.93 -11.76
N ALA A 29 17.82 -17.10 -12.19
CA ALA A 29 18.17 -17.51 -13.54
C ALA A 29 17.62 -18.91 -13.88
N SER A 30 17.70 -19.84 -12.92
CA SER A 30 17.10 -21.18 -13.04
C SER A 30 15.57 -21.11 -13.12
N ALA A 31 14.94 -20.29 -12.27
CA ALA A 31 13.50 -20.11 -12.27
C ALA A 31 12.97 -19.55 -13.59
N LEU A 32 13.72 -18.66 -14.24
CA LEU A 32 13.43 -18.12 -15.57
C LEU A 32 13.72 -19.11 -16.73
N ARG A 33 14.24 -20.30 -16.43
CA ARG A 33 14.60 -21.34 -17.42
C ARG A 33 15.62 -20.85 -18.46
N LEU A 34 16.54 -19.97 -18.05
CA LEU A 34 17.65 -19.54 -18.90
C LEU A 34 18.55 -20.73 -19.25
N SER A 35 19.27 -20.65 -20.37
CA SER A 35 20.17 -21.73 -20.81
C SER A 35 21.33 -21.95 -19.82
N SER A 36 21.93 -23.14 -19.83
CA SER A 36 23.06 -23.46 -18.95
C SER A 36 24.25 -22.51 -19.14
N SER A 37 24.47 -22.01 -20.36
CA SER A 37 25.51 -21.01 -20.66
C SER A 37 25.19 -19.65 -20.04
N GLU A 38 23.94 -19.22 -20.07
CA GLU A 38 23.50 -17.97 -19.44
C GLU A 38 23.53 -18.06 -17.91
N GLN A 39 23.09 -19.17 -17.33
CA GLN A 39 23.18 -19.39 -15.88
C GLN A 39 24.65 -19.35 -15.42
N HIS A 40 25.56 -20.00 -16.15
CA HIS A 40 26.99 -19.96 -15.85
C HIS A 40 27.56 -18.54 -15.98
N ARG A 41 27.14 -17.79 -17.00
CA ARG A 41 27.53 -16.39 -17.18
C ARG A 41 27.05 -15.51 -16.03
N ILE A 42 25.78 -15.64 -15.62
CA ILE A 42 25.22 -14.89 -14.49
C ILE A 42 25.98 -15.20 -13.19
N SER A 43 26.34 -16.46 -12.94
CA SER A 43 27.09 -16.86 -11.73
C SER A 43 28.52 -16.29 -11.65
N SER A 44 29.07 -15.83 -12.77
CA SER A 44 30.43 -15.27 -12.87
C SER A 44 30.47 -13.74 -12.99
N LEU A 45 29.34 -13.09 -13.29
CA LEU A 45 29.27 -11.63 -13.42
C LEU A 45 29.22 -10.91 -12.06
N PRO A 46 29.75 -9.68 -11.97
CA PRO A 46 29.49 -8.78 -10.85
C PRO A 46 28.01 -8.40 -10.75
N GLU A 47 27.52 -8.14 -9.53
CA GLU A 47 26.11 -7.87 -9.26
C GLU A 47 25.55 -6.71 -10.10
N LYS A 48 26.28 -5.60 -10.20
CA LYS A 48 25.89 -4.44 -11.04
C LYS A 48 25.68 -4.82 -12.50
N GLU A 49 26.55 -5.67 -13.06
CA GLU A 49 26.41 -6.11 -14.44
C GLU A 49 25.22 -7.06 -14.65
N ILE A 50 24.87 -7.85 -13.63
CA ILE A 50 23.65 -8.67 -13.66
C ILE A 50 22.42 -7.77 -13.63
N GLU A 51 22.41 -6.74 -12.80
CA GLU A 51 21.29 -5.77 -12.74
C GLU A 51 21.06 -5.05 -14.06
N GLU A 52 22.13 -4.70 -14.77
CA GLU A 52 22.05 -4.04 -16.08
C GLU A 52 21.66 -4.99 -17.21
N LYS A 53 22.30 -6.17 -17.28
CA LYS A 53 22.13 -7.10 -18.42
C LYS A 53 20.96 -8.06 -18.25
N TYR A 54 20.53 -8.31 -17.01
CA TYR A 54 19.49 -9.28 -16.65
C TYR A 54 18.52 -8.67 -15.61
N PRO A 55 17.79 -7.60 -15.95
CA PRO A 55 16.95 -6.88 -15.00
C PRO A 55 15.86 -7.75 -14.36
N GLU A 56 15.30 -8.72 -15.10
CA GLU A 56 14.31 -9.66 -14.57
C GLU A 56 14.92 -10.62 -13.53
N VAL A 57 16.11 -11.16 -13.81
CA VAL A 57 16.87 -12.00 -12.87
C VAL A 57 17.14 -11.22 -11.59
N ALA A 58 17.54 -9.94 -11.72
CA ALA A 58 17.81 -9.09 -10.58
C ALA A 58 16.58 -8.74 -9.75
N SER A 59 15.44 -8.48 -10.41
CA SER A 59 14.16 -8.24 -9.72
C SER A 59 13.78 -9.43 -8.84
N ILE A 60 13.78 -10.65 -9.41
CA ILE A 60 13.46 -11.88 -8.69
C ILE A 60 14.48 -12.15 -7.57
N ALA A 61 15.78 -11.99 -7.85
CA ALA A 61 16.84 -12.22 -6.88
C ALA A 61 16.73 -11.29 -5.66
N LYS A 62 16.43 -10.00 -5.87
CA LYS A 62 16.19 -9.03 -4.79
C LYS A 62 14.93 -9.39 -4.00
N GLY A 63 13.86 -9.83 -4.66
CA GLY A 63 12.63 -10.30 -4.02
C GLY A 63 12.89 -11.46 -3.04
N ILE A 64 13.62 -12.49 -3.48
CA ILE A 64 13.90 -13.67 -2.64
C ILE A 64 15.06 -13.45 -1.63
N PHE A 65 15.95 -12.49 -1.88
CA PHE A 65 17.03 -12.13 -0.94
C PHE A 65 16.48 -11.37 0.28
N GLY A 66 15.53 -10.46 0.08
CA GLY A 66 14.92 -9.63 1.14
C GLY A 66 14.03 -10.38 2.14
N LEU A 67 13.94 -11.71 2.04
CA LEU A 67 13.11 -12.53 2.92
C LEU A 67 13.70 -12.60 4.34
N PRO A 68 12.86 -12.64 5.40
CA PRO A 68 13.34 -12.88 6.75
C PRO A 68 14.02 -14.26 6.84
N GLN A 69 15.35 -14.27 7.04
CA GLN A 69 16.19 -15.48 7.02
C GLN A 69 16.37 -16.17 8.40
N LYS A 70 15.47 -15.97 9.36
CA LYS A 70 15.51 -16.62 10.70
C LYS A 70 14.08 -16.94 11.18
N PRO A 71 13.91 -18.00 12.01
CA PRO A 71 12.60 -18.56 12.31
C PRO A 71 11.87 -17.65 13.29
N GLU A 72 10.93 -16.89 12.79
CA GLU A 72 9.51 -17.14 13.01
C GLU A 72 8.74 -16.06 12.23
N PRO A 73 7.72 -16.46 11.47
CA PRO A 73 6.84 -17.54 11.92
C PRO A 73 6.61 -18.66 10.88
N ASP A 74 6.06 -19.79 11.34
CA ASP A 74 6.06 -21.13 10.71
C ASP A 74 5.45 -21.24 9.30
N LEU A 75 5.07 -20.13 8.67
CA LEU A 75 4.42 -20.15 7.37
C LEU A 75 4.55 -18.82 6.62
N ALA A 76 5.52 -18.69 5.72
CA ALA A 76 5.47 -17.59 4.75
C ALA A 76 4.47 -17.97 3.67
N ILE A 77 3.42 -17.15 3.53
CA ILE A 77 2.36 -17.35 2.55
C ILE A 77 2.56 -16.31 1.43
N ALA A 78 3.00 -16.76 0.26
CA ALA A 78 2.97 -15.92 -0.92
C ALA A 78 1.62 -16.01 -1.61
N VAL A 79 1.09 -14.86 -2.01
CA VAL A 79 -0.23 -14.72 -2.59
C VAL A 79 -0.08 -14.33 -4.05
N ARG A 80 -0.43 -15.25 -4.96
CA ARG A 80 -0.50 -14.92 -6.39
C ARG A 80 -1.82 -14.19 -6.68
N ALA A 81 -1.75 -12.95 -7.14
CA ALA A 81 -2.91 -12.19 -7.63
C ALA A 81 -2.60 -11.60 -9.02
N PRO A 82 -2.89 -12.32 -10.11
CA PRO A 82 -2.70 -11.81 -11.47
C PRO A 82 -3.53 -10.52 -11.68
N GLY A 83 -2.89 -9.42 -12.07
CA GLY A 83 -3.57 -8.15 -12.42
C GLY A 83 -3.71 -7.11 -11.31
N LEU A 84 -3.25 -7.40 -10.09
CA LEU A 84 -3.15 -6.41 -9.01
C LEU A 84 -1.77 -5.74 -9.05
N PHE A 85 -1.69 -4.54 -9.64
CA PHE A 85 -0.42 -3.84 -9.92
C PHE A 85 0.22 -3.17 -8.69
N SER A 86 -0.48 -3.09 -7.56
CA SER A 86 0.06 -2.54 -6.31
C SER A 86 0.40 -3.68 -5.36
N LYS A 87 1.69 -3.83 -5.02
CA LYS A 87 2.18 -4.77 -4.00
C LYS A 87 1.28 -4.68 -2.77
N ILE A 88 0.55 -5.75 -2.44
CA ILE A 88 -0.13 -5.82 -1.16
C ILE A 88 0.98 -5.73 -0.10
N PRO A 89 0.99 -4.70 0.76
CA PRO A 89 2.05 -4.53 1.74
C PRO A 89 2.17 -5.80 2.58
N VAL A 90 3.42 -6.12 2.92
CA VAL A 90 3.79 -7.22 3.81
C VAL A 90 2.86 -7.18 5.03
N ARG A 91 2.07 -8.23 5.22
CA ARG A 91 1.20 -8.34 6.39
C ARG A 91 1.70 -9.44 7.30
N ARG A 92 1.82 -9.14 8.58
CA ARG A 92 1.98 -10.16 9.63
C ARG A 92 0.60 -10.45 10.20
N ALA A 93 0.21 -11.72 10.21
CA ALA A 93 -0.99 -12.18 10.91
C ALA A 93 -0.62 -13.47 11.61
N GLU A 94 -0.90 -13.54 12.92
CA GLU A 94 -0.50 -14.66 13.77
C GLU A 94 1.00 -14.95 13.59
N ASN A 95 1.26 -16.07 12.88
CA ASN A 95 2.53 -16.66 12.57
C ASN A 95 2.74 -16.78 11.04
N ALA A 96 2.25 -15.83 10.26
CA ALA A 96 2.50 -15.77 8.82
C ALA A 96 2.84 -14.37 8.32
N VAL A 97 3.76 -14.31 7.36
CA VAL A 97 4.05 -13.12 6.56
C VAL A 97 3.42 -13.29 5.18
N PHE A 98 2.43 -12.46 4.86
CA PHE A 98 1.76 -12.43 3.57
C PHE A 98 2.46 -11.45 2.64
N THR A 99 2.94 -11.95 1.50
CA THR A 99 3.59 -11.15 0.45
C THR A 99 3.09 -11.56 -0.92
N MET A 100 3.09 -10.65 -1.89
CA MET A 100 2.74 -10.99 -3.28
C MET A 100 3.98 -11.44 -4.05
N TRP A 101 3.95 -12.65 -4.62
CA TRP A 101 5.08 -13.18 -5.39
C TRP A 101 4.68 -13.55 -6.81
N SER A 102 5.64 -13.45 -7.72
CA SER A 102 5.58 -14.00 -9.06
C SER A 102 5.75 -15.53 -9.04
N GLU A 103 5.35 -16.20 -10.12
CA GLU A 103 5.54 -17.65 -10.25
C GLU A 103 7.03 -18.02 -10.23
N GLU A 104 7.86 -17.15 -10.80
CA GLU A 104 9.31 -17.30 -10.86
C GLU A 104 9.94 -17.13 -9.48
N GLU A 105 9.47 -16.20 -8.65
CA GLU A 105 9.92 -16.05 -7.25
C GLU A 105 9.59 -17.30 -6.43
N CYS A 106 8.38 -17.85 -6.59
CA CYS A 106 7.98 -19.09 -5.93
C CYS A 106 8.88 -20.28 -6.34
N ARG A 107 9.15 -20.38 -7.65
CA ARG A 107 9.99 -21.44 -8.24
C ARG A 107 11.45 -21.31 -7.79
N ALA A 108 12.00 -20.09 -7.74
CA ALA A 108 13.37 -19.80 -7.30
C ALA A 108 13.60 -20.21 -5.84
N CYS A 109 12.61 -20.01 -4.98
CA CYS A 109 12.66 -20.39 -3.58
C CYS A 109 12.51 -21.91 -3.35
N GLY A 110 12.00 -22.66 -4.33
CA GLY A 110 11.62 -24.06 -4.15
C GLY A 110 10.42 -24.19 -3.21
N ALA A 111 9.54 -23.19 -3.22
CA ALA A 111 8.36 -23.14 -2.39
C ALA A 111 7.33 -24.16 -2.88
N GLU A 112 6.65 -24.84 -1.96
CA GLU A 112 5.55 -25.72 -2.33
C GLU A 112 4.25 -24.90 -2.38
N ILE A 113 3.53 -24.99 -3.49
CA ILE A 113 2.18 -24.42 -3.58
C ILE A 113 1.24 -25.45 -2.95
N LEU A 114 0.69 -25.13 -1.78
CA LEU A 114 -0.31 -25.98 -1.14
C LEU A 114 -1.69 -25.33 -1.28
N PRO A 115 -2.75 -26.13 -1.41
CA PRO A 115 -4.11 -25.63 -1.23
C PRO A 115 -4.27 -25.06 0.20
N ILE A 116 -4.91 -23.89 0.35
CA ILE A 116 -5.12 -23.23 1.65
C ILE A 116 -5.91 -24.10 2.63
N GLU A 117 -6.70 -25.02 2.10
CA GLU A 117 -7.46 -26.02 2.86
C GLU A 117 -6.55 -26.93 3.71
N LYS A 118 -5.26 -27.06 3.36
CA LYS A 118 -4.27 -27.79 4.16
C LYS A 118 -3.72 -26.98 5.34
N VAL A 119 -4.11 -25.71 5.47
CA VAL A 119 -3.64 -24.78 6.51
C VAL A 119 -4.85 -24.06 7.12
N PRO A 120 -5.63 -24.76 7.97
CA PRO A 120 -6.92 -24.27 8.47
C PRO A 120 -6.84 -22.92 9.18
N GLU A 121 -5.77 -22.67 9.93
CA GLU A 121 -5.50 -21.44 10.66
C GLU A 121 -5.51 -20.21 9.75
N LEU A 122 -5.08 -20.31 8.48
CA LEU A 122 -4.94 -19.16 7.58
C LEU A 122 -6.06 -19.07 6.54
N ILE A 123 -7.07 -19.95 6.63
CA ILE A 123 -8.27 -19.87 5.79
C ILE A 123 -9.00 -18.52 5.99
N HIS A 124 -9.07 -18.01 7.23
CA HIS A 124 -9.76 -16.75 7.50
C HIS A 124 -9.00 -15.56 6.88
N VAL A 125 -7.67 -15.52 7.04
CA VAL A 125 -6.80 -14.51 6.40
C VAL A 125 -6.92 -14.58 4.88
N SER A 126 -6.97 -15.80 4.34
CA SER A 126 -7.14 -16.05 2.92
C SER A 126 -8.44 -15.45 2.38
N LYS A 127 -9.56 -15.78 3.02
CA LYS A 127 -10.88 -15.24 2.66
C LYS A 127 -10.91 -13.72 2.79
N SER A 128 -10.30 -13.19 3.86
CA SER A 128 -10.19 -11.75 4.07
C SER A 128 -9.43 -11.06 2.93
N LEU A 129 -8.30 -11.61 2.50
CA LEU A 129 -7.51 -11.04 1.41
C LEU A 129 -8.24 -11.11 0.06
N ASN A 130 -8.97 -12.20 -0.21
CA ASN A 130 -9.84 -12.29 -1.38
C ASN A 130 -10.94 -11.22 -1.36
N ALA A 131 -11.55 -10.98 -0.19
CA ALA A 131 -12.53 -9.92 -0.02
C ALA A 131 -11.91 -8.52 -0.21
N PHE A 132 -10.71 -8.30 0.31
CA PHE A 132 -9.96 -7.05 0.09
C PHE A 132 -9.67 -6.79 -1.39
N ILE A 133 -9.21 -7.79 -2.13
CA ILE A 133 -8.94 -7.67 -3.57
C ILE A 133 -10.21 -7.36 -4.36
N ARG A 134 -11.32 -8.05 -4.08
CA ARG A 134 -12.64 -7.70 -4.65
C ARG A 134 -13.01 -6.24 -4.35
N GLY A 135 -12.70 -5.76 -3.15
CA GLY A 135 -12.89 -4.37 -2.75
C GLY A 135 -12.09 -3.40 -3.61
N LEU A 136 -10.79 -3.66 -3.80
CA LEU A 136 -9.91 -2.85 -4.66
C LEU A 136 -10.38 -2.82 -6.11
N GLU A 137 -10.79 -3.96 -6.67
CA GLU A 137 -11.32 -4.04 -8.03
C GLU A 137 -12.63 -3.24 -8.19
N ALA A 138 -13.53 -3.34 -7.22
CA ALA A 138 -14.77 -2.56 -7.20
C ALA A 138 -14.48 -1.06 -7.11
N GLN A 139 -13.52 -0.65 -6.27
CA GLN A 139 -13.08 0.74 -6.14
C GLN A 139 -12.49 1.28 -7.45
N ARG A 140 -11.63 0.51 -8.14
CA ARG A 140 -11.09 0.88 -9.47
C ARG A 140 -12.19 1.10 -10.50
N LYS A 141 -13.27 0.31 -10.42
CA LYS A 141 -14.48 0.45 -11.25
C LYS A 141 -15.46 1.52 -10.73
N ARG A 142 -15.07 2.30 -9.71
CA ARG A 142 -15.89 3.32 -9.01
C ARG A 142 -17.21 2.79 -8.43
N LYS A 143 -17.30 1.49 -8.18
CA LYS A 143 -18.46 0.84 -7.53
C LYS A 143 -18.29 0.88 -6.01
N PHE A 144 -18.41 2.08 -5.42
CA PHE A 144 -18.06 2.30 -4.01
C PHE A 144 -18.87 1.46 -3.02
N ASP A 145 -20.15 1.19 -3.28
CA ASP A 145 -20.96 0.34 -2.37
C ASP A 145 -20.49 -1.11 -2.36
N LEU A 146 -20.13 -1.65 -3.53
CA LEU A 146 -19.56 -3.00 -3.64
C LEU A 146 -18.18 -3.05 -3.00
N ALA A 147 -17.37 -2.01 -3.15
CA ALA A 147 -16.07 -1.89 -2.51
C ALA A 147 -16.22 -1.90 -0.98
N LYS A 148 -17.10 -1.04 -0.43
CA LYS A 148 -17.42 -1.00 1.01
C LYS A 148 -17.86 -2.36 1.54
N LYS A 149 -18.76 -3.06 0.83
CA LYS A 149 -19.22 -4.39 1.23
C LYS A 149 -18.06 -5.39 1.31
N SER A 150 -17.18 -5.38 0.31
CA SER A 150 -16.05 -6.30 0.23
C SER A 150 -14.99 -5.99 1.31
N PHE A 151 -14.74 -4.71 1.60
CA PHE A 151 -13.84 -4.33 2.69
C PHE A 151 -14.41 -4.66 4.07
N LYS A 152 -15.72 -4.50 4.30
CA LYS A 152 -16.38 -4.94 5.53
C LYS A 152 -16.25 -6.46 5.73
N GLU A 153 -16.52 -7.24 4.69
CA GLU A 153 -16.33 -8.70 4.71
C GLU A 153 -14.86 -9.06 5.06
N SER A 154 -13.89 -8.34 4.49
CA SER A 154 -12.48 -8.52 4.83
C SER A 154 -12.17 -8.24 6.30
N ILE A 155 -12.73 -7.18 6.88
CA ILE A 155 -12.55 -6.81 8.30
C ILE A 155 -13.25 -7.81 9.23
N GLU A 156 -14.42 -8.33 8.85
CA GLU A 156 -15.16 -9.34 9.64
C GLU A 156 -14.40 -10.67 9.69
N LEU A 157 -13.84 -11.09 8.54
CA LEU A 157 -13.01 -12.28 8.44
C LEU A 157 -11.66 -12.11 9.13
N ASP A 158 -11.19 -10.87 9.22
CA ASP A 158 -9.88 -10.56 9.77
C ASP A 158 -9.85 -9.17 10.42
N PRO A 159 -10.14 -9.13 11.74
CA PRO A 159 -10.17 -7.89 12.49
C PRO A 159 -8.82 -7.21 12.67
N ASP A 160 -7.71 -7.73 12.17
CA ASP A 160 -6.40 -7.05 12.27
C ASP A 160 -5.92 -6.53 10.93
N PHE A 161 -6.70 -6.70 9.86
CA PHE A 161 -6.31 -6.25 8.54
C PHE A 161 -6.52 -4.74 8.33
N MET A 162 -5.57 -3.92 8.80
CA MET A 162 -5.66 -2.46 8.76
C MET A 162 -5.78 -1.88 7.35
N ASN A 163 -5.19 -2.51 6.33
CA ASN A 163 -5.35 -2.05 4.95
C ASN A 163 -6.82 -2.11 4.48
N ALA A 164 -7.60 -3.11 4.91
CA ALA A 164 -9.01 -3.19 4.60
C ALA A 164 -9.81 -2.07 5.29
N ARG A 165 -9.49 -1.76 6.56
CA ARG A 165 -10.06 -0.61 7.27
C ARG A 165 -9.74 0.71 6.60
N TYR A 166 -8.48 0.91 6.23
CA TYR A 166 -8.04 2.12 5.55
C TYR A 166 -8.78 2.32 4.22
N ASN A 167 -8.88 1.27 3.39
CA ASN A 167 -9.60 1.38 2.11
C ASN A 167 -11.12 1.52 2.29
N LEU A 168 -11.70 0.97 3.35
CA LEU A 168 -13.09 1.26 3.73
C LEU A 168 -13.28 2.74 4.09
N ALA A 169 -12.32 3.33 4.82
CA ALA A 169 -12.33 4.75 5.15
C ALA A 169 -12.25 5.60 3.86
N LEU A 170 -11.36 5.27 2.93
CA LEU A 170 -11.29 5.96 1.62
C LEU A 170 -12.61 5.88 0.85
N CYS A 171 -13.26 4.72 0.81
CA CYS A 171 -14.56 4.59 0.15
C CYS A 171 -15.64 5.45 0.81
N ASN A 172 -15.63 5.59 2.13
CA ASN A 172 -16.54 6.48 2.85
C ASN A 172 -16.23 7.95 2.58
N PHE A 173 -14.95 8.32 2.49
CA PHE A 173 -14.50 9.66 2.13
C PHE A 173 -15.05 10.10 0.78
N TYR A 174 -14.88 9.27 -0.25
CA TYR A 174 -15.42 9.57 -1.59
C TYR A 174 -16.95 9.53 -1.68
N SER A 175 -17.63 8.98 -0.66
CA SER A 175 -19.09 9.02 -0.58
C SER A 175 -19.63 10.16 0.28
N GLY A 176 -18.76 11.01 0.85
CA GLY A 176 -19.16 12.12 1.72
C GLY A 176 -19.52 11.72 3.16
N ASN A 177 -19.24 10.47 3.58
CA ASN A 177 -19.56 9.98 4.93
C ASN A 177 -18.44 10.32 5.93
N TYR A 178 -18.14 11.61 6.13
CA TYR A 178 -16.92 12.07 6.79
C TYR A 178 -16.78 11.63 8.26
N GLU A 179 -17.87 11.56 9.03
CA GLU A 179 -17.84 11.09 10.42
C GLU A 179 -17.43 9.62 10.53
N ASN A 180 -17.87 8.80 9.58
CA ASN A 180 -17.48 7.39 9.51
C ASN A 180 -15.99 7.25 9.17
N VAL A 181 -15.47 8.10 8.28
CA VAL A 181 -14.04 8.15 7.97
C VAL A 181 -13.24 8.45 9.22
N ILE A 182 -13.63 9.48 9.98
CA ILE A 182 -12.96 9.87 11.22
C ILE A 182 -12.89 8.68 12.18
N SER A 183 -14.03 8.05 12.49
CA SER A 183 -14.07 6.89 13.39
C SER A 183 -13.19 5.73 12.92
N LEU A 184 -13.17 5.44 11.61
CA LEU A 184 -12.33 4.37 11.05
C LEU A 184 -10.84 4.69 11.14
N LEU A 185 -10.43 5.93 10.86
CA LEU A 185 -9.03 6.33 10.88
C LEU A 185 -8.49 6.46 12.30
N GLU A 186 -9.28 6.99 13.24
CA GLU A 186 -8.94 7.03 14.67
C GLU A 186 -8.74 5.62 15.22
N GLY A 187 -9.64 4.68 14.89
CA GLY A 187 -9.50 3.29 15.29
C GLY A 187 -8.28 2.57 14.68
N ILE A 188 -7.74 3.04 13.55
CA ILE A 188 -6.46 2.54 13.00
C ILE A 188 -5.29 3.06 13.83
N ILE A 189 -5.29 4.36 14.16
CA ILE A 189 -4.23 5.01 14.93
C ILE A 189 -4.15 4.44 16.36
N GLU A 190 -5.30 4.22 17.00
CA GLU A 190 -5.37 3.66 18.36
C GLU A 190 -4.79 2.25 18.47
N ARG A 191 -4.97 1.43 17.42
CA ARG A 191 -4.54 0.02 17.44
C ARG A 191 -3.07 -0.17 17.10
N GLU A 192 -2.53 0.68 16.24
CA GLU A 192 -1.20 0.49 15.68
C GLU A 192 -0.38 1.79 15.76
N PRO A 193 0.49 1.94 16.78
CA PRO A 193 1.30 3.15 16.97
C PRO A 193 2.18 3.52 15.77
N TYR A 194 2.51 2.57 14.89
CA TYR A 194 3.21 2.86 13.64
C TYR A 194 2.40 3.77 12.70
N PHE A 195 1.09 3.63 12.67
CA PHE A 195 0.21 4.44 11.83
C PHE A 195 0.08 5.88 12.35
N GLU A 196 0.39 6.15 13.63
CA GLU A 196 0.44 7.51 14.20
C GLU A 196 1.48 8.41 13.50
N ARG A 197 2.43 7.84 12.75
CA ARG A 197 3.40 8.60 11.95
C ARG A 197 3.09 8.63 10.47
N MET A 198 1.90 8.17 10.06
CA MET A 198 1.50 8.19 8.65
C MET A 198 0.82 9.51 8.31
N PRO A 199 1.51 10.44 7.61
CA PRO A 199 0.97 11.78 7.35
C PRO A 199 -0.32 11.77 6.53
N HIS A 200 -0.50 10.77 5.66
CA HIS A 200 -1.72 10.61 4.88
C HIS A 200 -2.98 10.42 5.73
N LEU A 201 -2.90 9.77 6.90
CA LEU A 201 -4.07 9.59 7.77
C LEU A 201 -4.57 10.93 8.30
N TYR A 202 -3.65 11.76 8.82
CA TYR A 202 -3.97 13.11 9.29
C TYR A 202 -4.44 14.03 8.17
N SER A 203 -3.90 13.87 6.95
CA SER A 203 -4.40 14.59 5.78
C SER A 203 -5.88 14.26 5.52
N TYR A 204 -6.27 12.97 5.53
CA TYR A 204 -7.67 12.57 5.35
C TYR A 204 -8.57 13.03 6.51
N LEU A 205 -8.11 12.95 7.75
CA LEU A 205 -8.82 13.49 8.91
C LEU A 205 -9.03 15.01 8.78
N GLY A 206 -8.02 15.74 8.33
CA GLY A 206 -8.09 17.17 8.04
C GLY A 206 -9.16 17.47 6.98
N TRP A 207 -9.12 16.78 5.84
CA TRP A 207 -10.14 16.93 4.81
C TRP A 207 -11.56 16.59 5.29
N CYS A 208 -11.73 15.57 6.14
CA CYS A 208 -13.03 15.28 6.75
C CYS A 208 -13.52 16.46 7.60
N ASN A 209 -12.66 17.02 8.45
CA ASN A 209 -13.02 18.17 9.30
C ASN A 209 -13.29 19.43 8.47
N PHE A 210 -12.54 19.66 7.39
CA PHE A 210 -12.82 20.73 6.42
C PHE A 210 -14.24 20.61 5.84
N HIS A 211 -14.64 19.42 5.37
CA HIS A 211 -15.97 19.21 4.83
C HIS A 211 -17.10 19.29 5.87
N LEU A 212 -16.77 19.07 7.14
CA LEU A 212 -17.67 19.27 8.28
C LEU A 212 -17.69 20.72 8.80
N GLY A 213 -16.94 21.64 8.18
CA GLY A 213 -16.87 23.05 8.57
C GLY A 213 -16.02 23.33 9.82
N LYS A 214 -15.25 22.35 10.28
CA LYS A 214 -14.37 22.41 11.46
C LYS A 214 -12.97 22.86 11.04
N TYR A 215 -12.84 24.13 10.65
CA TYR A 215 -11.65 24.62 9.96
C TYR A 215 -10.43 24.71 10.87
N GLU A 216 -10.59 25.11 12.13
CA GLU A 216 -9.50 25.16 13.12
C GLU A 216 -8.94 23.77 13.41
N GLU A 217 -9.79 22.78 13.67
CA GLU A 217 -9.38 21.39 13.91
C GLU A 217 -8.71 20.80 12.66
N SER A 218 -9.26 21.11 11.48
CA SER A 218 -8.68 20.73 10.20
C SER A 218 -7.27 21.28 10.01
N ILE A 219 -7.01 22.54 10.38
CA ILE A 219 -5.67 23.15 10.35
C ILE A 219 -4.70 22.38 11.25
N SER A 220 -5.11 22.02 12.46
CA SER A 220 -4.26 21.23 13.37
C SER A 220 -3.92 19.86 12.81
N LEU A 221 -4.88 19.19 12.17
CA LEU A 221 -4.68 17.88 11.53
C LEU A 221 -3.77 17.99 10.30
N PHE A 222 -3.95 19.00 9.45
CA PHE A 222 -3.03 19.23 8.36
C PHE A 222 -1.63 19.59 8.86
N GLN A 223 -1.50 20.37 9.92
CA GLN A 223 -0.20 20.66 10.53
C GLN A 223 0.47 19.37 11.02
N ARG A 224 -0.26 18.49 11.71
CA ARG A 224 0.27 17.19 12.15
C ARG A 224 0.75 16.33 10.99
N SER A 225 0.03 16.34 9.86
CA SER A 225 0.50 15.69 8.63
C SER A 225 1.80 16.32 8.11
N LEU A 226 1.92 17.64 8.15
CA LEU A 226 3.06 18.39 7.62
C LEU A 226 4.31 18.27 8.49
N ASP A 227 4.14 18.07 9.81
CA ASP A 227 5.24 17.85 10.75
C ASP A 227 6.03 16.57 10.42
N GLU A 228 5.35 15.53 9.90
CA GLU A 228 5.98 14.28 9.48
C GLU A 228 6.55 14.36 8.05
N LYS A 229 5.81 14.98 7.13
CA LYS A 229 6.25 15.17 5.74
C LYS A 229 5.49 16.30 5.07
N GLU A 230 6.20 17.15 4.33
CA GLU A 230 5.55 18.10 3.42
C GLU A 230 4.78 17.35 2.31
N ILE A 231 3.46 17.48 2.33
CA ILE A 231 2.53 16.88 1.37
C ILE A 231 1.70 18.01 0.77
N SER A 232 1.73 18.12 -0.55
CA SER A 232 0.97 19.12 -1.33
C SER A 232 -0.50 19.15 -0.94
N GLY A 233 -1.16 18.00 -0.85
CA GLY A 233 -2.56 17.89 -0.44
C GLY A 233 -2.85 18.42 0.98
N SER A 234 -1.91 18.31 1.92
CA SER A 234 -2.07 18.86 3.27
C SER A 234 -1.80 20.37 3.31
N LEU A 235 -0.87 20.87 2.49
CA LEU A 235 -0.67 22.32 2.31
C LEU A 235 -1.92 22.97 1.69
N LEU A 236 -2.47 22.37 0.62
CA LEU A 236 -3.71 22.83 -0.01
C LEU A 236 -4.84 22.91 1.01
N GLY A 237 -5.09 21.79 1.71
CA GLY A 237 -6.17 21.72 2.69
C GLY A 237 -6.02 22.76 3.81
N LYS A 238 -4.81 22.93 4.36
CA LYS A 238 -4.52 23.97 5.35
C LYS A 238 -4.74 25.38 4.80
N GLY A 239 -4.27 25.65 3.59
CA GLY A 239 -4.45 26.94 2.92
C GLY A 239 -5.91 27.29 2.71
N LEU A 240 -6.73 26.34 2.24
CA LEU A 240 -8.17 26.53 2.07
C LEU A 240 -8.89 26.76 3.41
N CYS A 241 -8.50 26.05 4.48
CA CYS A 241 -9.07 26.31 5.81
C CYS A 241 -8.76 27.73 6.30
N LEU A 242 -7.51 28.18 6.12
CA LEU A 242 -7.09 29.52 6.51
C LEU A 242 -7.84 30.59 5.70
N GLU A 243 -8.09 30.34 4.42
CA GLU A 243 -8.93 31.21 3.57
C GLU A 243 -10.36 31.30 4.12
N GLN A 244 -11.00 30.17 4.45
CA GLN A 244 -12.37 30.15 5.01
C GLN A 244 -12.47 30.91 6.35
N LEU A 245 -11.40 30.93 7.14
CA LEU A 245 -11.32 31.66 8.41
C LEU A 245 -10.92 33.13 8.25
N GLY A 246 -10.67 33.61 7.03
CA GLY A 246 -10.23 34.98 6.77
C GLY A 246 -8.78 35.26 7.20
N ARG A 247 -7.97 34.22 7.44
CA ARG A 247 -6.54 34.33 7.79
C ARG A 247 -5.72 34.44 6.50
N ILE A 248 -5.95 35.53 5.77
CA ILE A 248 -5.56 35.69 4.36
C ILE A 248 -4.04 35.57 4.13
N GLU A 249 -3.21 36.25 4.93
CA GLU A 249 -1.75 36.22 4.76
C GLU A 249 -1.15 34.83 5.06
N GLU A 250 -1.71 34.14 6.05
CA GLU A 250 -1.29 32.76 6.36
C GLU A 250 -1.71 31.80 5.25
N ALA A 251 -2.95 31.94 4.74
CA ALA A 251 -3.44 31.14 3.62
C ALA A 251 -2.54 31.32 2.39
N ARG A 252 -2.21 32.58 2.06
CA ARG A 252 -1.31 32.91 0.95
C ARG A 252 0.05 32.26 1.11
N THR A 253 0.65 32.35 2.30
CA THR A 253 1.97 31.77 2.60
C THR A 253 1.96 30.25 2.38
N VAL A 254 0.94 29.56 2.91
CA VAL A 254 0.83 28.09 2.80
C VAL A 254 0.55 27.64 1.36
N LEU A 255 -0.32 28.34 0.64
CA LEU A 255 -0.64 28.01 -0.75
C LEU A 255 0.54 28.25 -1.70
N LEU A 256 1.31 29.33 -1.50
CA LEU A 256 2.55 29.55 -2.25
C LEU A 256 3.58 28.45 -1.98
N ARG A 257 3.68 27.97 -0.74
CA ARG A 257 4.54 26.83 -0.41
C ARG A 257 4.13 25.56 -1.16
N MET A 258 2.83 25.29 -1.30
CA MET A 258 2.36 24.16 -2.12
C MET A 258 2.82 24.30 -3.57
N VAL A 259 2.67 25.48 -4.16
CA VAL A 259 3.06 25.76 -5.55
C VAL A 259 4.57 25.59 -5.75
N GLU A 260 5.37 26.00 -4.77
CA GLU A 260 6.83 25.85 -4.79
C GLU A 260 7.25 24.37 -4.78
N ILE A 261 6.67 23.55 -3.89
CA ILE A 261 7.13 22.16 -3.71
C ILE A 261 6.53 21.18 -4.72
N ALA A 262 5.38 21.51 -5.32
CA ALA A 262 4.64 20.59 -6.18
C ALA A 262 3.94 21.32 -7.34
N PRO A 263 4.71 21.97 -8.25
CA PRO A 263 4.15 22.73 -9.37
C PRO A 263 3.38 21.84 -10.37
N ASP A 264 3.66 20.55 -10.40
CA ASP A 264 3.01 19.58 -11.30
C ASP A 264 1.90 18.75 -10.60
N ASP A 265 1.47 19.15 -9.39
CA ASP A 265 0.39 18.43 -8.69
C ASP A 265 -0.93 18.56 -9.45
N SER A 266 -1.69 17.46 -9.53
CA SER A 266 -3.03 17.44 -10.14
C SER A 266 -4.02 18.47 -9.58
N LYS A 267 -3.78 18.97 -8.35
CA LYS A 267 -4.61 19.97 -7.67
C LYS A 267 -3.99 21.37 -7.66
N ILE A 268 -2.93 21.60 -8.42
CA ILE A 268 -2.25 22.91 -8.43
C ILE A 268 -3.18 24.06 -8.82
N GLU A 269 -4.13 23.81 -9.73
CA GLU A 269 -5.14 24.79 -10.14
C GLU A 269 -6.04 25.23 -8.97
N GLU A 270 -6.35 24.33 -8.03
CA GLU A 270 -7.13 24.68 -6.84
C GLU A 270 -6.39 25.70 -5.97
N ALA A 271 -5.06 25.55 -5.85
CA ALA A 271 -4.21 26.48 -5.11
C ALA A 271 -4.13 27.84 -5.79
N HIS A 272 -3.95 27.88 -7.11
CA HIS A 272 -3.95 29.11 -7.88
C HIS A 272 -5.28 29.85 -7.78
N ASN A 273 -6.40 29.15 -7.91
CA ASN A 273 -7.73 29.73 -7.76
C ASN A 273 -7.93 30.34 -6.36
N ALA A 274 -7.42 29.69 -5.31
CA ALA A 274 -7.47 30.24 -3.95
C ALA A 274 -6.59 31.49 -3.80
N LEU A 275 -5.37 31.48 -4.35
CA LEU A 275 -4.49 32.64 -4.35
C LEU A 275 -5.09 33.83 -5.12
N GLU A 276 -5.79 33.59 -6.22
CA GLU A 276 -6.50 34.64 -6.97
C GLU A 276 -7.66 35.24 -6.20
N ARG A 277 -8.40 34.44 -5.41
CA ARG A 277 -9.46 34.95 -4.53
C ARG A 277 -8.88 35.80 -3.42
N ILE A 278 -7.82 35.30 -2.77
CA ILE A 278 -7.07 36.02 -1.73
C ILE A 278 -6.54 37.36 -2.23
N ALA A 279 -6.00 37.41 -3.46
CA ALA A 279 -5.44 38.64 -4.03
C ALA A 279 -6.49 39.75 -4.32
N LYS A 280 -7.78 39.44 -4.26
CA LYS A 280 -8.89 40.39 -4.48
C LYS A 280 -9.45 40.98 -3.18
N LEU A 281 -9.02 40.47 -2.02
CA LEU A 281 -9.42 40.91 -0.68
C LEU A 281 -8.41 41.94 -0.14
#